data_AF-A0A7S1VDJ2-F1
#
_entry.id   AF-A0A7S1VDJ2-F1
#
_cell.length_a   1.000
_cell.length_b   1.000
_cell.length_c   1.000
_cell.angle_alpha   90.00
_cell.angle_beta   90.00
_cell.angle_gamma   90.00
#
_symmetry.space_group_name_H-M   'P 1'
#
loop_
_entity.id
_entity.type
_entity.pdbx_description
1 polymer ?
#
loop_
_entity_poly.entity_id
_entity_poly.type
_entity_poly.pdbx_seq_one_letter_code
_entity_poly.pdbx_strand_id
1 'polypeptide(L)'
;MGAWMAKETLVYTAFTVDALNTFVSFPMFVINGRKWALESITSKEDEIPSSEADRPAFKQLWELFMVAYEGYFGFTASTLISMYTIPETVPIFAYSLFPLYLYKMYALMKGQGLGGKKDTAQYKGKMGTIVFFFLPCYGGYCALHLLEHLRS
;
A
#
# COMPACT_ATOMS: atom_id res chain seq x y z
N MET A 1 9.69 -10.23 27.92
CA MET A 1 10.05 -9.21 26.91
C MET A 1 10.22 -9.74 25.49
N GLY A 2 10.47 -11.04 25.24
CA GLY A 2 10.69 -11.56 23.87
C GLY A 2 9.45 -11.67 22.96
N ALA A 3 8.24 -11.93 23.50
CA ALA A 3 7.02 -12.07 22.69
C ALA A 3 6.49 -10.72 22.15
N TRP A 4 6.62 -9.65 22.95
CA TRP A 4 6.25 -8.25 22.64
C TRP A 4 7.18 -7.53 21.66
N MET A 5 8.23 -8.19 21.17
CA MET A 5 9.01 -7.70 20.04
C MET A 5 8.74 -8.54 18.79
N ALA A 6 8.30 -9.78 18.97
CA ALA A 6 8.11 -10.73 17.88
C ALA A 6 6.87 -10.42 17.03
N LYS A 7 5.73 -10.06 17.66
CA LYS A 7 4.51 -9.73 16.88
C LYS A 7 4.60 -8.34 16.27
N GLU A 8 5.17 -7.36 16.96
CA GLU A 8 5.34 -5.97 16.52
C GLU A 8 6.24 -5.92 15.28
N THR A 9 7.23 -6.80 15.20
CA THR A 9 8.09 -6.97 14.01
C THR A 9 7.27 -7.24 12.75
N LEU A 10 6.11 -7.91 12.85
CA LEU A 10 5.22 -8.11 11.70
C LEU A 10 4.72 -6.77 11.14
N VAL A 11 4.31 -5.86 12.03
CA VAL A 11 3.79 -4.53 11.65
C VAL A 11 4.93 -3.65 11.16
N TYR A 12 6.06 -3.61 11.86
CA TYR A 12 7.23 -2.83 11.45
C TYR A 12 7.74 -3.26 10.07
N THR A 13 7.85 -4.56 9.82
CA THR A 13 8.35 -5.08 8.54
C THR A 13 7.40 -4.72 7.41
N ALA A 14 6.10 -4.97 7.58
CA ALA A 14 5.12 -4.67 6.55
C ALA A 14 5.03 -3.16 6.26
N PHE A 15 5.01 -2.34 7.30
CA PHE A 15 4.90 -0.88 7.14
C PHE A 15 6.19 -0.28 6.58
N THR A 16 7.37 -0.81 6.94
CA THR A 16 8.64 -0.38 6.35
C THR A 16 8.68 -0.68 4.85
N VAL A 17 8.20 -1.84 4.40
CA VAL A 17 8.11 -2.16 2.97
C VAL A 17 7.16 -1.20 2.24
N ASP A 18 6.01 -0.87 2.84
CA ASP A 18 5.06 0.07 2.24
C ASP A 18 5.62 1.51 2.19
N ALA A 19 6.37 1.90 3.24
CA ALA A 19 7.06 3.17 3.30
C ALA A 19 8.17 3.27 2.25
N LEU A 20 9.04 2.27 2.14
CA LEU A 20 10.08 2.23 1.11
C LEU A 20 9.48 2.28 -0.30
N ASN A 21 8.39 1.55 -0.53
CA ASN A 21 7.69 1.60 -1.81
C ASN A 21 7.24 3.04 -2.12
N THR A 22 6.65 3.74 -1.15
CA THR A 22 6.23 5.15 -1.29
C THR A 22 7.40 6.11 -1.47
N PHE A 23 8.49 5.91 -0.72
CA PHE A 23 9.71 6.72 -0.80
C PHE A 23 10.40 6.60 -2.16
N VAL A 24 10.21 5.49 -2.87
CA VAL A 24 10.74 5.28 -4.22
C VAL A 24 9.74 5.71 -5.29
N SER A 25 8.48 5.31 -5.15
CA SER A 25 7.46 5.55 -6.18
C SER A 25 7.13 7.03 -6.35
N PHE A 26 7.06 7.81 -5.26
CA PHE A 26 6.71 9.22 -5.35
C PHE A 26 7.77 10.02 -6.14
N PRO A 27 9.07 9.99 -5.80
CA PRO A 27 10.10 10.64 -6.63
C PRO A 27 10.08 10.16 -8.08
N MET A 28 9.86 8.86 -8.31
CA MET A 28 9.75 8.32 -9.67
C MET A 28 8.57 8.93 -10.45
N PHE A 29 7.42 9.13 -9.82
CA PHE A 29 6.28 9.80 -10.44
C PHE A 29 6.55 11.29 -10.68
N VAL A 30 7.21 11.99 -9.75
CA VAL A 30 7.59 13.40 -9.92
C VAL A 30 8.57 13.57 -11.08
N ILE A 31 9.61 12.72 -11.16
CA ILE A 31 10.68 12.83 -12.15
C ILE A 31 10.20 12.44 -13.55
N ASN A 32 9.50 11.31 -13.68
CA ASN A 32 9.13 10.76 -14.99
C ASN A 32 7.77 11.27 -15.48
N GLY A 33 6.92 11.78 -14.57
CA GLY A 33 5.66 12.43 -14.88
C GLY A 33 4.56 11.50 -15.41
N ARG A 34 3.49 12.13 -15.87
CA ARG A 34 2.20 11.50 -16.22
C ARG A 34 2.23 10.47 -17.34
N LYS A 35 3.08 10.65 -18.36
CA LYS A 35 3.18 9.72 -19.50
C LYS A 35 3.77 8.37 -19.07
N TRP A 36 4.89 8.44 -18.36
CA TRP A 36 5.52 7.28 -17.77
C TRP A 36 4.61 6.60 -16.75
N ALA A 37 3.90 7.38 -15.93
CA ALA A 37 2.96 6.84 -14.97
C ALA A 37 1.81 6.08 -15.66
N LEU A 38 1.27 6.64 -16.75
CA LEU A 38 0.25 5.95 -17.55
C LEU A 38 0.83 4.62 -18.07
N GLU A 39 1.98 4.64 -18.73
CA GLU A 39 2.67 3.42 -19.24
C GLU A 39 2.99 2.38 -18.16
N SER A 40 3.21 2.82 -16.91
CA SER A 40 3.55 1.96 -15.78
C SER A 40 2.34 1.43 -15.01
N ILE A 41 1.22 2.17 -15.00
CA ILE A 41 0.01 1.87 -14.22
C ILE A 41 -1.02 1.13 -15.07
N THR A 42 -1.25 1.54 -16.32
CA THR A 42 -2.09 0.77 -17.21
C THR A 42 -1.36 -0.50 -17.56
N SER A 43 -2.03 -1.63 -17.34
CA SER A 43 -1.61 -2.87 -17.98
C SER A 43 -1.46 -2.58 -19.47
N LYS A 44 -0.44 -3.13 -20.13
CA LYS A 44 -0.25 -3.02 -21.60
C LYS A 44 -1.50 -3.42 -22.42
N GLU A 45 -2.54 -3.93 -21.77
CA GLU A 45 -3.77 -4.41 -22.37
C GLU A 45 -4.96 -3.45 -22.25
N ASP A 46 -4.89 -2.45 -21.38
CA ASP A 46 -5.74 -1.27 -21.50
C ASP A 46 -4.91 -0.33 -22.38
N GLU A 47 -5.04 -0.46 -23.70
CA GLU A 47 -4.29 0.32 -24.70
C GLU A 47 -4.66 1.81 -24.64
N ILE A 48 -4.42 2.46 -23.49
CA ILE A 48 -4.54 3.90 -23.35
C ILE A 48 -3.23 4.47 -23.89
N PRO A 49 -3.24 5.09 -25.08
CA PRO A 49 -2.00 5.59 -25.67
C PRO A 49 -1.43 6.69 -24.78
N SER A 50 -0.10 6.78 -24.69
CA SER A 50 0.57 7.77 -23.84
C SER A 50 0.23 9.22 -24.21
N SER A 51 -0.30 9.44 -25.41
CA SER A 51 -0.89 10.72 -25.86
C SER A 51 -2.10 11.15 -25.04
N GLU A 52 -2.88 10.24 -24.45
CA GLU A 52 -4.02 10.58 -23.59
C GLU A 52 -3.58 11.38 -22.35
N ALA A 53 -2.34 11.17 -21.89
CA ALA A 53 -1.78 11.93 -20.79
C ALA A 53 -1.63 13.43 -21.13
N ASP A 54 -1.69 13.83 -22.40
CA ASP A 54 -1.62 15.25 -22.79
C ASP A 54 -2.99 15.95 -22.76
N ARG A 55 -4.10 15.21 -22.57
CA ARG A 55 -5.43 15.81 -22.44
C ARG A 55 -5.52 16.69 -21.20
N PRO A 56 -6.16 17.88 -21.28
CA PRO A 56 -6.30 18.78 -20.13
C PRO A 56 -6.92 18.12 -18.89
N ALA A 57 -7.94 17.28 -19.08
CA ALA A 57 -8.58 16.55 -17.98
C ALA A 57 -7.60 15.56 -17.30
N PHE A 58 -6.75 14.88 -18.07
CA PHE A 58 -5.74 13.98 -17.51
C PHE A 58 -4.68 14.77 -16.73
N LYS A 59 -4.27 15.94 -17.23
CA LYS A 59 -3.33 16.81 -16.50
C LYS A 59 -3.88 17.24 -15.14
N GLN A 60 -5.14 17.65 -15.07
CA GLN A 60 -5.78 18.02 -13.80
C GLN A 60 -5.91 16.82 -12.85
N LEU A 61 -6.29 15.65 -13.37
CA LEU A 61 -6.34 14.41 -12.59
C LEU A 61 -4.95 14.02 -12.08
N TRP A 62 -3.92 14.19 -12.89
CA TRP A 62 -2.54 13.94 -12.51
C TRP A 62 -2.08 14.88 -11.40
N GLU A 63 -2.37 16.18 -11.50
CA GLU A 63 -2.04 17.14 -10.44
C GLU A 63 -2.74 16.79 -9.12
N LEU A 64 -4.04 16.46 -9.17
CA LEU A 64 -4.78 16.00 -8.00
C LEU A 64 -4.19 14.71 -7.41
N PHE A 65 -3.82 13.75 -8.27
CA PHE A 65 -3.17 12.51 -7.87
C PHE A 65 -1.84 12.79 -7.17
N MET A 66 -1.01 13.69 -7.72
CA MET A 66 0.29 14.02 -7.14
C MET A 66 0.16 14.72 -5.78
N VAL A 67 -0.81 15.62 -5.60
CA VAL A 67 -1.12 16.23 -4.29
C VAL A 67 -1.55 15.16 -3.28
N ALA A 68 -2.43 14.24 -3.68
CA ALA A 68 -2.84 13.15 -2.80
C ALA A 68 -1.67 12.21 -2.46
N TYR A 69 -0.79 11.93 -3.42
CA TYR A 69 0.37 11.05 -3.23
C TYR A 69 1.47 11.70 -2.38
N GLU A 70 1.65 13.02 -2.48
CA GLU A 70 2.51 13.80 -1.58
C GLU A 70 1.99 13.73 -0.13
N GLY A 71 0.69 13.91 0.05
CA GLY A 71 0.05 13.72 1.36
C GLY A 71 0.26 12.29 1.90
N TYR A 72 0.14 11.28 1.03
CA TYR A 72 0.40 9.88 1.39
C TYR A 72 1.88 9.64 1.75
N PHE A 73 2.83 10.25 1.04
CA PHE A 73 4.25 10.21 1.35
C PHE A 73 4.53 10.78 2.75
N GLY A 74 4.03 11.99 3.04
CA GLY A 74 4.19 12.63 4.35
C GLY A 74 3.55 11.80 5.47
N PHE A 75 2.33 11.32 5.24
CA PHE A 75 1.63 10.43 6.18
C PHE A 75 2.44 9.16 6.46
N THR A 76 2.96 8.50 5.44
CA THR A 76 3.70 7.24 5.58
C THR A 76 5.01 7.44 6.34
N ALA A 77 5.75 8.51 6.02
CA ALA A 77 6.97 8.87 6.73
C ALA A 77 6.72 9.17 8.21
N SER A 78 5.71 10.02 8.50
CA SER A 78 5.34 10.38 9.88
C SER A 78 4.81 9.19 10.69
N THR A 79 4.09 8.27 10.05
CA THR A 79 3.57 7.05 10.68
C THR A 79 4.71 6.10 11.02
N LEU A 80 5.68 5.92 10.12
CA LEU A 80 6.85 5.09 10.39
C LEU A 80 7.62 5.62 11.61
N ILE A 81 7.86 6.93 11.68
CA ILE A 81 8.51 7.56 12.83
C ILE A 81 7.68 7.36 14.10
N SER A 82 6.37 7.60 14.04
CA SER A 82 5.45 7.43 15.18
C SER A 82 5.47 6.01 15.72
N MET A 83 5.46 5.00 14.85
CA MET A 83 5.50 3.60 15.25
C MET A 83 6.81 3.24 15.96
N TYR A 84 7.96 3.74 15.49
CA TYR A 84 9.26 3.47 16.13
C TYR A 84 9.50 4.28 17.42
N THR A 85 8.82 5.40 17.59
CA THR A 85 9.01 6.30 18.75
C THR A 85 7.96 6.12 19.84
N ILE A 86 6.74 5.70 19.48
CA ILE A 86 5.59 5.53 20.38
C ILE A 86 4.98 4.13 20.13
N PRO A 87 5.50 3.07 20.76
CA PRO A 87 5.09 1.68 20.51
C PRO A 87 3.59 1.42 20.72
N GLU A 88 2.92 2.20 21.57
CA GLU A 88 1.49 2.15 21.84
C GLU A 88 0.63 2.45 20.61
N THR A 89 1.23 3.05 19.56
CA THR A 89 0.54 3.32 18.30
C THR A 89 0.49 2.10 17.37
N VAL A 90 1.36 1.10 17.57
CA VAL A 90 1.45 -0.10 16.71
C VAL A 90 0.12 -0.86 16.59
N PRO A 91 -0.64 -1.13 17.68
CA PRO A 91 -1.94 -1.78 17.56
C PRO A 91 -2.92 -0.99 16.69
N ILE A 92 -2.96 0.34 16.83
CA ILE A 92 -3.87 1.22 16.09
C ILE A 92 -3.63 1.10 14.60
N PHE A 93 -2.35 1.13 14.19
CA PHE A 93 -1.97 0.99 12.79
C PHE A 93 -2.26 -0.41 12.27
N ALA A 94 -1.94 -1.47 13.02
CA ALA A 94 -2.24 -2.84 12.61
C ALA A 94 -3.76 -3.06 12.40
N TYR A 95 -4.59 -2.56 13.32
CA TYR A 95 -6.06 -2.63 13.21
C TYR A 95 -6.64 -1.82 12.07
N SER A 96 -5.97 -0.73 11.66
CA SER A 96 -6.41 0.08 10.53
C SER A 96 -5.97 -0.53 9.19
N LEU A 97 -4.75 -1.06 9.13
CA LEU A 97 -4.16 -1.59 7.91
C LEU A 97 -4.70 -2.98 7.58
N PHE A 98 -5.02 -3.82 8.58
CA PHE A 98 -5.57 -5.14 8.31
C PHE A 98 -6.90 -5.10 7.50
N PRO A 99 -7.94 -4.33 7.89
CA PRO A 99 -9.14 -4.13 7.10
C PRO A 99 -8.87 -3.49 5.74
N LEU A 100 -7.93 -2.54 5.66
CA LEU A 100 -7.54 -1.93 4.39
C LEU A 100 -7.01 -2.98 3.40
N TYR A 101 -6.18 -3.92 3.86
CA TYR A 101 -5.65 -4.98 3.01
C TYR A 101 -6.70 -6.05 2.66
N LEU A 102 -7.67 -6.31 3.53
CA LEU A 102 -8.85 -7.11 3.19
C LEU A 102 -9.69 -6.43 2.10
N TYR A 103 -9.91 -5.12 2.22
CA TYR A 103 -10.60 -4.34 1.20
C TYR A 103 -9.83 -4.33 -0.13
N LYS A 104 -8.51 -4.12 -0.11
CA LYS A 104 -7.66 -4.19 -1.31
C LYS A 104 -7.78 -5.56 -1.99
N MET A 105 -7.76 -6.66 -1.22
CA MET A 105 -7.98 -8.01 -1.75
C MET A 105 -9.35 -8.15 -2.40
N TYR A 106 -10.41 -7.73 -1.70
CA TYR A 106 -11.79 -7.78 -2.20
C TYR A 106 -11.95 -7.00 -3.51
N ALA A 107 -11.46 -5.75 -3.55
CA ALA A 107 -11.58 -4.87 -4.70
C ALA A 107 -10.80 -5.41 -5.91
N LEU A 108 -9.63 -6.05 -5.70
CA LEU A 108 -8.91 -6.78 -6.74
C LEU A 108 -9.72 -7.97 -7.26
N MET A 109 -10.30 -8.79 -6.38
CA MET A 109 -11.12 -9.94 -6.77
C MET A 109 -12.36 -9.53 -7.58
N LYS A 110 -12.90 -8.35 -7.30
CA LYS A 110 -14.04 -7.75 -8.02
C LYS A 110 -13.66 -7.00 -9.30
N GLY A 111 -12.38 -6.89 -9.63
CA GLY A 111 -11.92 -6.24 -10.85
C GLY A 111 -12.14 -4.73 -10.86
N GLN A 112 -12.18 -4.08 -9.69
CA GLN A 112 -12.41 -2.63 -9.55
C GLN A 112 -11.17 -1.77 -9.88
N GLY A 113 -10.38 -2.17 -10.88
CA GLY A 113 -9.29 -1.33 -11.43
C GLY A 113 -8.02 -1.18 -10.58
N LEU A 114 -7.92 -1.79 -9.39
CA LEU A 114 -6.75 -1.61 -8.51
C LEU A 114 -5.51 -2.44 -8.90
N GLY A 115 -5.59 -3.34 -9.88
CA GLY A 115 -4.49 -4.28 -10.16
C GLY A 115 -4.39 -4.88 -11.55
N GLY A 116 -5.06 -4.32 -12.56
CA GLY A 116 -5.11 -4.88 -13.90
C GLY A 116 -6.00 -6.14 -13.98
N LYS A 117 -6.05 -6.77 -15.15
CA LYS A 117 -6.87 -7.98 -15.37
C LYS A 117 -6.33 -9.17 -14.56
N LYS A 118 -7.23 -10.09 -14.16
CA LYS A 118 -6.92 -11.22 -13.27
C LYS A 118 -5.77 -12.12 -13.74
N ASP A 119 -5.53 -12.20 -15.03
CA ASP A 119 -4.50 -13.08 -15.59
C ASP A 119 -3.13 -12.40 -15.78
N THR A 120 -3.03 -11.10 -15.50
CA THR A 120 -1.79 -10.33 -15.66
C THR A 120 -0.78 -10.62 -14.56
N ALA A 121 0.51 -10.48 -14.88
CA ALA A 121 1.60 -10.56 -13.90
C ALA A 121 1.45 -9.51 -12.79
N GLN A 122 0.92 -8.33 -13.13
CA GLN A 122 0.65 -7.25 -12.17
C GLN A 122 -0.42 -7.64 -11.15
N TYR A 123 -1.52 -8.27 -11.61
CA TYR A 123 -2.55 -8.78 -10.71
C TYR A 123 -2.00 -9.88 -9.80
N LYS A 124 -1.31 -10.87 -10.38
CA LYS A 124 -0.73 -12.00 -9.62
C LYS A 124 0.28 -11.51 -8.58
N GLY A 125 1.12 -10.54 -8.95
CA GLY A 125 2.06 -9.90 -8.05
C GLY A 125 1.35 -9.18 -6.89
N LYS A 126 0.42 -8.28 -7.19
CA LYS A 126 -0.35 -7.53 -6.19
C LYS A 126 -1.10 -8.46 -5.24
N MET A 127 -1.85 -9.42 -5.79
CA MET A 127 -2.60 -10.41 -5.02
C MET A 127 -1.66 -11.25 -4.15
N GLY A 128 -0.53 -11.69 -4.71
CA GLY A 128 0.51 -12.43 -3.99
C GLY A 128 1.05 -11.66 -2.78
N THR A 129 1.46 -10.41 -2.97
CA THR A 129 1.92 -9.56 -1.85
C THR A 129 0.84 -9.33 -0.80
N ILE A 130 -0.43 -9.18 -1.19
CA ILE A 130 -1.52 -8.99 -0.23
C ILE A 130 -1.73 -10.26 0.60
N VAL A 131 -1.87 -11.41 -0.06
CA VAL A 131 -2.22 -12.68 0.58
C VAL A 131 -1.07 -13.30 1.36
N PHE A 132 0.16 -13.20 0.85
CA PHE A 132 1.32 -13.89 1.45
C PHE A 132 2.24 -13.01 2.28
N PHE A 133 2.04 -11.68 2.26
CA PHE A 133 2.88 -10.77 3.05
C PHE A 133 2.04 -9.83 3.93
N PHE A 134 1.25 -8.93 3.35
CA PHE A 134 0.57 -7.89 4.13
C PHE A 134 -0.53 -8.42 5.05
N LEU A 135 -1.40 -9.33 4.56
CA LEU A 135 -2.44 -9.93 5.40
C LEU A 135 -1.85 -10.80 6.53
N PRO A 136 -0.85 -11.67 6.28
CA PRO A 136 -0.17 -12.38 7.36
C PRO A 136 0.50 -11.46 8.37
N CYS A 137 1.11 -10.36 7.94
CA CYS A 137 1.76 -9.42 8.86
C CYS A 137 0.74 -8.67 9.74
N TYR A 138 -0.18 -7.93 9.14
CA TYR A 138 -1.14 -7.13 9.90
C TYR A 138 -2.19 -8.01 10.60
N GLY A 139 -2.75 -9.00 9.90
CA GLY A 139 -3.71 -9.95 10.47
C GLY A 139 -3.09 -10.88 11.50
N GLY A 140 -1.84 -11.32 11.29
CA GLY A 140 -1.09 -12.10 12.28
C GLY A 140 -0.83 -11.32 13.55
N TYR A 141 -0.44 -10.04 13.45
CA TYR A 141 -0.38 -9.15 14.61
C TYR A 141 -1.73 -9.08 15.33
N CYS A 142 -2.83 -8.79 14.61
CA CYS A 142 -4.17 -8.67 15.20
C CYS A 142 -4.58 -9.95 15.95
N ALA A 143 -4.32 -11.12 15.36
CA ALA A 143 -4.64 -12.41 15.96
C ALA A 143 -3.81 -12.67 17.23
N LEU A 144 -2.49 -12.43 17.19
CA LEU A 144 -1.61 -12.59 18.35
C LEU A 144 -1.98 -11.61 19.47
N HIS A 145 -2.26 -10.35 19.11
CA HIS A 145 -2.64 -9.32 20.07
C HIS A 145 -3.98 -9.63 20.75
N LEU A 146 -4.96 -10.15 20.00
CA LEU A 146 -6.21 -10.64 20.57
C LEU A 146 -5.99 -11.84 21.51
N LEU A 147 -5.17 -12.82 21.11
CA LEU A 147 -4.87 -13.99 21.95
C LEU A 147 -4.18 -13.60 23.26
N GLU A 148 -3.31 -12.61 23.25
CA GLU A 148 -2.69 -12.09 24.47
C GLU A 148 -3.71 -11.40 25.37
N HIS A 149 -4.61 -10.58 24.80
CA HIS A 149 -5.68 -9.94 25.55
C HIS A 149 -6.66 -10.94 26.18
N LEU A 150 -6.95 -12.06 25.52
CA LEU A 150 -7.80 -13.12 26.06
C LEU A 150 -7.11 -13.96 27.14
N ARG A 151 -5.77 -13.88 27.26
CA ARG A 151 -4.97 -14.63 28.24
C ARG A 151 -4.59 -13.80 29.46
N SER A 152 -4.79 -12.48 29.43
CA SER A 152 -4.61 -11.54 30.55
C SER A 152 -5.86 -11.46 31.41
#